data_AF-A0A4Q6BAU1-F1
#
_entry.id   AF-A0A4Q6BAU1-F1
#
_cell.length_a   1.000
_cell.length_b   1.000
_cell.length_c   1.000
_cell.angle_alpha   90.00
_cell.angle_beta   90.00
_cell.angle_gamma   90.00
#
_symmetry.space_group_name_H-M   'P 1'
#
loop_
_entity.id
_entity.type
_entity.pdbx_description
1 polymer ?
#
loop_
_entity_poly.entity_id
_entity_poly.type
_entity_poly.pdbx_seq_one_letter_code
_entity_poly.pdbx_strand_id
1 'polypeptide(L)'
;KGVKVSASTTSAKVSWAAVAGAPGYRVMVSPTGSSAGAKYYNVGATSATITGLYSRRTYVFRVSVWNPTAKKRVSPYTAKPMPTARTRAFTAPTGLKLTTRTSTGLRFAWKAQAGAPAYRVMYWETGTTKKRYVTAYKNAVAIKKLKRGGKYQVRVSVFSPGTGERVSAYSAKPYPAGTTLGASGAKAPAPAPKPKPAPAPAPSARNVVKPAGGKVTFKGHGYGHGIGMSQYGAEGGARAGQKYDAILKKYYPGTKLTFKSATIRVQVSADTTNSVQVKHQSGLKLRTLANNAVQALPAKVGSRTVSDWTIDTAPSNRGLNTVSYKSGSAWYAFRTFKSDAQFEGPATIRLVMPNGSTRAYRGALRSAKPTKTTRDTVNVLSDICDTVSCQVYGGYADETKRTNDAILGTKGKILTYQGAPALTQFSSSSGGFTNQGSTPYLKAVSDPWDNWSGNRNHAWSHAVSASAIQKKYPTIGKLTSITVTKRNGHGSLGGRVVSLKLQGSKASRTITGVDARWAFGLKSDWFGF
;
A
#
# COMPACT_ATOMS: atom_id res chain seq x y z
N LYS A 1 -26.26 -16.88 16.18
CA LYS A 1 -25.79 -18.20 15.64
C LYS A 1 -26.09 -18.24 14.13
N GLY A 2 -25.76 -19.31 13.40
CA GLY A 2 -26.22 -19.53 12.02
C GLY A 2 -25.82 -18.46 10.99
N VAL A 3 -24.57 -17.99 11.01
CA VAL A 3 -24.10 -16.99 10.04
C VAL A 3 -23.90 -17.65 8.67
N LYS A 4 -24.70 -17.25 7.68
CA LYS A 4 -24.59 -17.67 6.28
C LYS A 4 -23.94 -16.55 5.46
N VAL A 5 -23.11 -16.92 4.48
CA VAL A 5 -22.43 -15.95 3.59
C VAL A 5 -22.53 -16.42 2.15
N SER A 6 -22.97 -15.53 1.25
CA SER A 6 -22.92 -15.73 -0.19
C SER A 6 -22.09 -14.62 -0.84
N ALA A 7 -21.06 -15.01 -1.61
CA ALA A 7 -20.17 -14.05 -2.27
C ALA A 7 -20.45 -13.93 -3.78
N SER A 8 -20.44 -12.67 -4.23
CA SER A 8 -20.37 -12.27 -5.63
C SER A 8 -18.91 -11.94 -5.99
N THR A 9 -18.67 -11.25 -7.09
CA THR A 9 -17.33 -10.96 -7.62
C THR A 9 -16.55 -9.93 -6.79
N THR A 10 -17.24 -8.92 -6.23
CA THR A 10 -16.62 -7.86 -5.40
C THR A 10 -17.46 -7.49 -4.16
N SER A 11 -18.38 -8.37 -3.78
CA SER A 11 -19.25 -8.20 -2.63
C SER A 11 -19.63 -9.53 -1.99
N ALA A 12 -20.13 -9.49 -0.76
CA ALA A 12 -20.73 -10.65 -0.09
C ALA A 12 -21.97 -10.23 0.69
N LYS A 13 -23.06 -10.99 0.59
CA LYS A 13 -24.22 -10.87 1.48
C LYS A 13 -23.99 -11.80 2.67
N VAL A 14 -24.10 -11.26 3.86
CA VAL A 14 -23.93 -11.96 5.14
C VAL A 14 -25.29 -11.91 5.84
N SER A 15 -25.79 -13.02 6.35
CA SER A 15 -27.01 -13.08 7.16
C SER A 15 -26.82 -13.98 8.38
N TRP A 16 -27.63 -13.79 9.42
CA TRP A 16 -27.53 -14.54 10.68
C TRP A 16 -28.89 -14.63 11.38
N ALA A 17 -29.02 -15.59 12.30
CA ALA A 17 -30.18 -15.65 13.18
C ALA A 17 -30.19 -14.45 14.13
N ALA A 18 -31.38 -13.88 14.35
CA ALA A 18 -31.59 -12.82 15.34
C ALA A 18 -31.13 -13.25 16.74
N VAL A 19 -30.78 -12.26 17.56
CA VAL A 19 -30.57 -12.42 19.01
C VAL A 19 -31.63 -11.56 19.68
N ALA A 20 -32.42 -12.14 20.60
CA ALA A 20 -33.46 -11.41 21.32
C ALA A 20 -32.86 -10.21 22.07
N GLY A 21 -33.56 -9.07 22.08
CA GLY A 21 -33.10 -7.83 22.71
C GLY A 21 -31.86 -7.16 22.08
N ALA A 22 -31.34 -7.66 20.95
CA ALA A 22 -30.15 -7.08 20.32
C ALA A 22 -30.48 -5.76 19.58
N PRO A 23 -29.93 -4.59 20.00
CA PRO A 23 -30.21 -3.29 19.36
C PRO A 23 -29.45 -3.07 18.04
N GLY A 24 -28.80 -4.10 17.51
CA GLY A 24 -27.99 -4.04 16.31
C GLY A 24 -26.80 -5.01 16.34
N TYR A 25 -26.10 -5.07 15.21
CA TYR A 25 -25.01 -6.02 14.97
C TYR A 25 -23.80 -5.33 14.35
N ARG A 26 -22.61 -5.89 14.61
CA ARG A 26 -21.37 -5.56 13.92
C ARG A 26 -20.89 -6.77 13.12
N VAL A 27 -20.72 -6.56 11.82
CA VAL A 27 -20.06 -7.50 10.90
C VAL A 27 -18.60 -7.08 10.74
N MET A 28 -17.70 -7.99 11.08
CA MET A 28 -16.27 -7.91 10.81
C MET A 28 -15.96 -8.73 9.55
N VAL A 29 -15.19 -8.15 8.64
CA VAL A 29 -14.78 -8.77 7.37
C VAL A 29 -13.27 -8.68 7.25
N SER A 30 -12.58 -9.82 7.23
CA SER A 30 -11.12 -9.88 7.26
C SER A 30 -10.57 -10.88 6.25
N PRO A 31 -9.51 -10.56 5.48
CA PRO A 31 -8.81 -11.54 4.65
C PRO A 31 -8.13 -12.68 5.44
N THR A 32 -7.91 -12.50 6.74
CA THR A 32 -7.12 -13.40 7.60
C THR A 32 -7.87 -13.90 8.83
N GLY A 33 -9.09 -13.42 9.08
CA GLY A 33 -9.84 -13.66 10.32
C GLY A 33 -9.36 -12.84 11.53
N SER A 34 -8.20 -12.18 11.44
CA SER A 34 -7.70 -11.22 12.43
C SER A 34 -8.37 -9.85 12.30
N SER A 35 -8.42 -9.10 13.40
CA SER A 35 -8.85 -7.70 13.46
C SER A 35 -7.90 -6.77 12.68
N ALA A 36 -6.63 -7.15 12.52
CA ALA A 36 -5.66 -6.42 11.71
C ALA A 36 -6.07 -6.44 10.23
N GLY A 37 -6.28 -5.26 9.64
CA GLY A 37 -6.77 -5.11 8.27
C GLY A 37 -8.24 -5.49 8.05
N ALA A 38 -9.00 -5.74 9.11
CA ALA A 38 -10.43 -6.01 9.01
C ALA A 38 -11.25 -4.73 8.75
N LYS A 39 -12.32 -4.86 7.97
CA LYS A 39 -13.36 -3.84 7.84
C LYS A 39 -14.52 -4.17 8.78
N TYR A 40 -15.12 -3.15 9.39
CA TYR A 40 -16.25 -3.29 10.31
C TYR A 40 -17.46 -2.51 9.81
N TYR A 41 -18.63 -3.13 9.88
CA TYR A 41 -19.91 -2.59 9.44
C TYR A 41 -20.92 -2.79 10.57
N ASN A 42 -21.52 -1.70 11.06
CA ASN A 42 -22.61 -1.79 12.04
C ASN A 42 -23.94 -1.71 11.28
N VAL A 43 -24.90 -2.60 11.58
CA VAL A 43 -26.21 -2.67 10.93
C VAL A 43 -27.32 -2.93 11.96
N GLY A 44 -28.51 -2.41 11.72
CA GLY A 44 -29.70 -2.71 12.55
C GLY A 44 -30.39 -4.04 12.19
N ALA A 45 -30.24 -4.50 10.94
CA ALA A 45 -30.87 -5.73 10.44
C ALA A 45 -30.02 -6.98 10.70
N THR A 46 -30.64 -8.16 10.55
CA THR A 46 -30.00 -9.50 10.60
C THR A 46 -29.23 -9.88 9.33
N SER A 47 -28.98 -8.92 8.44
CA SER A 47 -28.12 -9.12 7.27
C SER A 47 -27.37 -7.85 6.88
N ALA A 48 -26.27 -8.02 6.13
CA ALA A 48 -25.47 -6.93 5.58
C ALA A 48 -24.92 -7.30 4.19
N THR A 49 -24.91 -6.33 3.27
CA THR A 49 -24.22 -6.45 1.99
C THR A 49 -22.88 -5.72 2.07
N ILE A 50 -21.80 -6.49 2.03
CA ILE A 50 -20.43 -6.00 2.09
C ILE A 50 -19.92 -5.75 0.68
N THR A 51 -19.54 -4.51 0.35
CA THR A 51 -19.04 -4.13 -0.98
C THR A 51 -17.55 -3.76 -0.96
N GLY A 52 -16.91 -3.73 -2.13
CA GLY A 52 -15.49 -3.39 -2.24
C GLY A 52 -14.56 -4.48 -1.70
N LEU A 53 -14.92 -5.75 -1.95
CA LEU A 53 -14.06 -6.91 -1.78
C LEU A 53 -13.26 -7.17 -3.06
N TYR A 54 -12.04 -7.69 -2.93
CA TYR A 54 -11.24 -8.14 -4.07
C TYR A 54 -11.79 -9.45 -4.60
N SER A 55 -11.83 -9.64 -5.93
CA SER A 55 -12.25 -10.88 -6.60
C SER A 55 -11.29 -12.05 -6.36
N ARG A 56 -11.78 -13.30 -6.47
CA ARG A 56 -11.02 -14.55 -6.24
C ARG A 56 -10.41 -14.74 -4.84
N ARG A 57 -10.73 -13.86 -3.89
CA ARG A 57 -10.11 -13.80 -2.55
C ARG A 57 -11.08 -14.33 -1.50
N THR A 58 -10.57 -15.17 -0.60
CA THR A 58 -11.33 -15.65 0.56
C THR A 58 -11.36 -14.58 1.64
N TYR A 59 -12.54 -14.36 2.21
CA TYR A 59 -12.76 -13.49 3.36
C TYR A 59 -13.41 -14.28 4.49
N VAL A 60 -13.00 -13.96 5.71
CA VAL A 60 -13.58 -14.45 6.96
C VAL A 60 -14.59 -13.41 7.46
N PHE A 61 -15.78 -13.86 7.81
CA PHE A 61 -16.88 -13.04 8.29
C PHE A 61 -17.22 -13.41 9.72
N ARG A 62 -17.33 -12.41 10.59
CA ARG A 62 -17.71 -12.62 12.00
C ARG A 62 -18.75 -11.59 12.41
N VAL A 63 -19.78 -12.04 13.11
CA VAL A 63 -20.90 -11.19 13.56
C VAL A 63 -20.94 -11.18 15.10
N SER A 64 -21.26 -10.03 15.67
CA SER A 64 -21.48 -9.84 17.11
C SER A 64 -22.60 -8.84 17.36
N VAL A 65 -23.27 -8.93 18.51
CA VAL A 65 -24.21 -7.89 18.95
C VAL A 65 -23.45 -6.60 19.24
N TRP A 66 -23.98 -5.49 18.75
CA TRP A 66 -23.41 -4.17 18.84
C TRP A 66 -24.43 -3.22 19.48
N ASN A 67 -24.07 -2.61 20.61
CA ASN A 67 -24.88 -1.56 21.20
C ASN A 67 -24.51 -0.22 20.54
N PRO A 68 -25.41 0.41 19.76
CA PRO A 68 -25.12 1.65 19.04
C PRO A 68 -24.93 2.84 19.99
N THR A 69 -25.70 2.90 21.08
CA THR A 69 -25.68 3.96 22.09
C THR A 69 -24.37 3.94 22.89
N ALA A 70 -24.05 2.78 23.50
CA ALA A 70 -22.84 2.57 24.27
C ALA A 70 -21.56 2.41 23.41
N LYS A 71 -21.71 2.39 22.07
CA LYS A 71 -20.62 2.23 21.08
C LYS A 71 -19.66 1.10 21.43
N LYS A 72 -20.19 -0.01 21.95
CA LYS A 72 -19.41 -1.20 22.32
C LYS A 72 -20.08 -2.48 21.81
N ARG A 73 -19.22 -3.47 21.56
CA ARG A 73 -19.65 -4.85 21.28
C ARG A 73 -20.10 -5.45 22.60
N VAL A 74 -21.29 -6.05 22.64
CA VAL A 74 -21.88 -6.61 23.88
C VAL A 74 -21.98 -8.14 23.86
N SER A 75 -21.52 -8.79 22.78
CA SER A 75 -21.30 -10.23 22.73
C SER A 75 -19.87 -10.55 22.25
N PRO A 76 -19.39 -11.79 22.40
CA PRO A 76 -18.31 -12.30 21.55
C PRO A 76 -18.67 -12.20 20.06
N TYR A 77 -17.66 -12.21 19.19
CA TYR A 77 -17.86 -12.51 17.77
C TYR A 77 -18.23 -13.98 17.57
N THR A 78 -18.86 -14.31 16.45
CA THR A 78 -19.11 -15.69 16.00
C THR A 78 -17.90 -16.59 16.26
N ALA A 79 -18.17 -17.73 16.89
CA ALA A 79 -17.19 -18.74 17.27
C ALA A 79 -16.60 -19.46 16.05
N LYS A 80 -15.64 -20.37 16.30
CA LYS A 80 -15.09 -21.25 15.26
C LYS A 80 -16.08 -22.39 14.95
N PRO A 81 -16.10 -22.95 13.72
CA PRO A 81 -15.38 -22.47 12.54
C PRO A 81 -15.95 -21.12 12.06
N MET A 82 -15.07 -20.19 11.70
CA MET A 82 -15.51 -18.85 11.28
C MET A 82 -16.07 -18.94 9.85
N PRO A 83 -17.26 -18.40 9.57
CA PRO A 83 -17.82 -18.36 8.22
C PRO A 83 -16.84 -17.72 7.23
N THR A 84 -16.61 -18.37 6.10
CA THR A 84 -15.81 -17.82 5.01
C THR A 84 -16.59 -17.80 3.72
N ALA A 85 -16.23 -16.88 2.84
CA ALA A 85 -16.66 -16.94 1.44
C ALA A 85 -15.55 -16.43 0.53
N ARG A 86 -15.37 -17.12 -0.60
CA ARG A 86 -14.46 -16.71 -1.67
C ARG A 86 -15.24 -15.92 -2.71
N THR A 87 -14.80 -14.70 -2.98
CA THR A 87 -15.39 -13.89 -4.05
C THR A 87 -15.18 -14.54 -5.41
N ARG A 88 -16.18 -14.42 -6.28
CA ARG A 88 -16.17 -15.04 -7.62
C ARG A 88 -15.11 -14.38 -8.52
N ALA A 89 -14.78 -15.04 -9.63
CA ALA A 89 -13.99 -14.43 -10.70
C ALA A 89 -14.86 -13.50 -11.56
N PHE A 90 -14.23 -12.56 -12.27
CA PHE A 90 -14.91 -11.86 -13.36
C PHE A 90 -14.99 -12.76 -14.60
N THR A 91 -16.11 -12.70 -15.31
CA THR A 91 -16.23 -13.30 -16.66
C THR A 91 -15.40 -12.52 -17.69
N ALA A 92 -15.12 -13.10 -18.85
CA ALA A 92 -14.49 -12.36 -19.93
C ALA A 92 -15.39 -11.19 -20.40
N PRO A 93 -14.87 -9.98 -20.62
CA PRO A 93 -15.70 -8.88 -21.11
C PRO A 93 -16.20 -9.14 -22.53
N THR A 94 -17.46 -8.77 -22.79
CA THR A 94 -18.18 -9.02 -24.05
C THR A 94 -18.56 -7.72 -24.77
N GLY A 95 -18.95 -7.83 -26.04
CA GLY A 95 -19.36 -6.66 -26.84
C GLY A 95 -18.23 -5.67 -27.13
N LEU A 96 -16.98 -6.13 -27.19
CA LEU A 96 -15.84 -5.34 -27.63
C LEU A 96 -16.08 -4.85 -29.06
N LYS A 97 -16.06 -3.53 -29.26
CA LYS A 97 -16.22 -2.87 -30.57
C LYS A 97 -15.26 -1.68 -30.73
N LEU A 98 -14.86 -1.43 -31.98
CA LEU A 98 -14.15 -0.21 -32.37
C LEU A 98 -15.17 0.93 -32.50
N THR A 99 -14.86 2.10 -31.94
CA THR A 99 -15.75 3.29 -31.93
C THR A 99 -15.18 4.48 -32.68
N THR A 100 -13.86 4.55 -32.87
CA THR A 100 -13.21 5.70 -33.52
C THR A 100 -11.88 5.27 -34.12
N ARG A 101 -11.57 5.79 -35.32
CA ARG A 101 -10.29 5.59 -36.02
C ARG A 101 -9.63 6.95 -36.24
N THR A 102 -8.31 7.03 -36.11
CA THR A 102 -7.51 8.18 -36.56
C THR A 102 -6.29 7.65 -37.32
N SER A 103 -5.48 8.54 -37.90
CA SER A 103 -4.25 8.18 -38.61
C SER A 103 -3.20 7.46 -37.73
N THR A 104 -3.25 7.63 -36.40
CA THR A 104 -2.28 7.03 -35.46
C THR A 104 -2.93 6.43 -34.21
N GLY A 105 -4.22 6.11 -34.26
CA GLY A 105 -4.94 5.64 -33.10
C GLY A 105 -6.29 4.96 -33.38
N LEU A 106 -6.73 4.18 -32.40
CA LEU A 106 -7.96 3.40 -32.41
C LEU A 106 -8.63 3.50 -31.04
N ARG A 107 -9.93 3.75 -30.99
CA ARG A 107 -10.71 3.75 -29.74
C ARG A 107 -11.66 2.57 -29.71
N PHE A 108 -11.66 1.84 -28.60
CA PHE A 108 -12.51 0.68 -28.37
C PHE A 108 -13.42 0.88 -27.17
N ALA A 109 -14.58 0.23 -27.17
CA ALA A 109 -15.52 0.14 -26.06
C ALA A 109 -16.06 -1.30 -25.92
N TRP A 110 -16.56 -1.67 -24.75
CA TRP A 110 -17.17 -2.98 -24.46
C TRP A 110 -18.31 -2.86 -23.45
N LYS A 111 -19.08 -3.94 -23.23
CA LYS A 111 -20.11 -3.95 -22.17
C LYS A 111 -19.44 -3.81 -20.79
N ALA A 112 -19.92 -2.87 -19.98
CA ALA A 112 -19.40 -2.67 -18.63
C ALA A 112 -19.80 -3.83 -17.71
N GLN A 113 -18.84 -4.38 -16.96
CA GLN A 113 -19.10 -5.35 -15.89
C GLN A 113 -19.16 -4.61 -14.56
N ALA A 114 -20.27 -4.79 -13.82
CA ALA A 114 -20.45 -4.20 -12.51
C ALA A 114 -19.32 -4.61 -11.53
N GLY A 115 -18.79 -3.65 -10.77
CA GLY A 115 -17.70 -3.88 -9.82
C GLY A 115 -16.29 -4.04 -10.43
N ALA A 116 -16.14 -4.07 -11.76
CA ALA A 116 -14.83 -4.22 -12.40
C ALA A 116 -13.86 -3.06 -12.03
N PRO A 117 -12.71 -3.33 -11.38
CA PRO A 117 -11.84 -2.28 -10.85
C PRO A 117 -11.03 -1.55 -11.94
N ALA A 118 -10.73 -2.26 -13.03
CA ALA A 118 -10.21 -1.78 -14.31
C ALA A 118 -10.27 -2.91 -15.36
N TYR A 119 -9.85 -2.62 -16.58
CA TYR A 119 -9.65 -3.58 -17.66
C TYR A 119 -8.23 -3.48 -18.21
N ARG A 120 -7.68 -4.62 -18.65
CA ARG A 120 -6.43 -4.74 -19.40
C ARG A 120 -6.79 -5.01 -20.85
N VAL A 121 -6.46 -4.06 -21.73
CA VAL A 121 -6.60 -4.19 -23.18
C VAL A 121 -5.24 -4.58 -23.75
N MET A 122 -5.19 -5.76 -24.36
CA MET A 122 -4.05 -6.32 -25.08
C MET A 122 -4.23 -6.03 -26.56
N TYR A 123 -3.21 -5.50 -27.22
CA TYR A 123 -3.24 -5.19 -28.65
C TYR A 123 -1.90 -5.51 -29.33
N TRP A 124 -1.94 -5.90 -30.60
CA TRP A 124 -0.75 -6.21 -31.41
C TRP A 124 -1.02 -5.94 -32.89
N GLU A 125 0.05 -5.72 -33.65
CA GLU A 125 -0.05 -5.55 -35.11
C GLU A 125 -0.31 -6.91 -35.75
N THR A 126 -1.21 -6.97 -36.73
CA THR A 126 -1.63 -8.22 -37.38
C THR A 126 -0.44 -8.85 -38.09
N GLY A 127 -0.26 -10.17 -37.95
CA GLY A 127 0.95 -10.87 -38.40
C GLY A 127 2.13 -10.81 -37.41
N THR A 128 2.05 -10.04 -36.31
CA THR A 128 3.11 -9.97 -35.29
C THR A 128 2.73 -10.68 -33.99
N THR A 129 3.73 -11.17 -33.25
CA THR A 129 3.54 -11.79 -31.93
C THR A 129 3.68 -10.81 -30.75
N LYS A 130 4.19 -9.59 -31.00
CA LYS A 130 4.59 -8.59 -29.99
C LYS A 130 3.39 -7.86 -29.37
N LYS A 131 2.77 -8.52 -28.37
CA LYS A 131 1.66 -8.00 -27.57
C LYS A 131 2.05 -6.77 -26.75
N ARG A 132 1.27 -5.69 -26.91
CA ARG A 132 1.32 -4.46 -26.11
C ARG A 132 0.06 -4.35 -25.26
N TYR A 133 0.10 -3.52 -24.22
CA TYR A 133 -0.97 -3.45 -23.22
C TYR A 133 -1.28 -2.03 -22.78
N VAL A 134 -2.57 -1.72 -22.60
CA VAL A 134 -3.06 -0.50 -21.94
C VAL A 134 -4.09 -0.85 -20.86
N THR A 135 -4.15 -0.05 -19.80
CA THR A 135 -5.15 -0.21 -18.73
C THR A 135 -6.27 0.82 -18.93
N ALA A 136 -7.51 0.37 -18.82
CA ALA A 136 -8.70 1.19 -18.94
C ALA A 136 -9.50 1.14 -17.63
N TYR A 137 -9.71 2.28 -16.96
CA TYR A 137 -10.49 2.34 -15.72
C TYR A 137 -12.00 2.52 -15.95
N LYS A 138 -12.42 2.56 -17.23
CA LYS A 138 -13.81 2.52 -17.70
C LYS A 138 -13.91 1.47 -18.81
N ASN A 139 -15.11 1.18 -19.29
CA ASN A 139 -15.39 0.19 -20.35
C ASN A 139 -15.02 0.67 -21.78
N ALA A 140 -14.06 1.59 -21.90
CA ALA A 140 -13.55 2.10 -23.17
C ALA A 140 -12.10 2.60 -23.03
N VAL A 141 -11.32 2.54 -24.11
CA VAL A 141 -9.93 3.03 -24.16
C VAL A 141 -9.57 3.56 -25.54
N ALA A 142 -8.71 4.57 -25.60
CA ALA A 142 -8.03 4.98 -26.83
C ALA A 142 -6.57 4.47 -26.82
N ILE A 143 -6.18 3.77 -27.88
CA ILE A 143 -4.81 3.36 -28.16
C ILE A 143 -4.26 4.40 -29.14
N LYS A 144 -3.12 5.01 -28.80
CA LYS A 144 -2.46 6.08 -29.56
C LYS A 144 -1.04 5.65 -29.97
N LYS A 145 -0.41 6.41 -30.87
CA LYS A 145 0.95 6.13 -31.40
C LYS A 145 1.03 4.76 -32.11
N LEU A 146 -0.03 4.43 -32.86
CA LEU A 146 -0.09 3.29 -33.76
C LEU A 146 0.47 3.67 -35.14
N LYS A 147 1.00 2.68 -35.87
CA LYS A 147 1.48 2.86 -37.25
C LYS A 147 0.32 3.33 -38.14
N ARG A 148 0.57 4.29 -39.02
CA ARG A 148 -0.40 4.79 -40.01
C ARG A 148 -0.67 3.70 -41.04
N GLY A 149 -1.94 3.46 -41.36
CA GLY A 149 -2.39 2.29 -42.13
C GLY A 149 -2.25 0.92 -41.44
N GLY A 150 -1.73 0.87 -40.21
CA GLY A 150 -1.50 -0.38 -39.47
C GLY A 150 -2.79 -1.08 -39.05
N LYS A 151 -2.82 -2.40 -39.21
CA LYS A 151 -3.94 -3.30 -38.85
C LYS A 151 -3.71 -3.92 -37.48
N TYR A 152 -4.55 -3.65 -36.47
CA TYR A 152 -4.32 -4.08 -35.08
C TYR A 152 -5.41 -5.01 -34.52
N GLN A 153 -5.00 -6.18 -34.03
CA GLN A 153 -5.87 -7.10 -33.27
C GLN A 153 -5.93 -6.70 -31.80
N VAL A 154 -7.10 -6.85 -31.15
CA VAL A 154 -7.35 -6.40 -29.77
C VAL A 154 -8.15 -7.43 -28.97
N ARG A 155 -7.77 -7.63 -27.70
CA ARG A 155 -8.55 -8.38 -26.69
C ARG A 155 -8.62 -7.60 -25.37
N VAL A 156 -9.70 -7.77 -24.62
CA VAL A 156 -9.89 -7.11 -23.31
C VAL A 156 -10.16 -8.14 -22.20
N SER A 157 -9.71 -7.84 -20.98
CA SER A 157 -9.99 -8.60 -19.76
C SER A 157 -10.19 -7.65 -18.58
N VAL A 158 -10.93 -8.04 -17.54
CA VAL A 158 -10.94 -7.36 -16.24
C VAL A 158 -9.59 -7.56 -15.54
N PHE A 159 -9.08 -6.49 -14.93
CA PHE A 159 -7.74 -6.37 -14.38
C PHE A 159 -7.78 -5.66 -13.02
N SER A 160 -7.03 -6.16 -12.04
CA SER A 160 -6.89 -5.57 -10.71
C SER A 160 -5.65 -4.68 -10.65
N PRO A 161 -5.77 -3.34 -10.62
CA PRO A 161 -4.60 -2.46 -10.61
C PRO A 161 -3.79 -2.55 -9.31
N GLY A 162 -4.45 -2.88 -8.19
CA GLY A 162 -3.81 -2.98 -6.88
C GLY A 162 -3.04 -4.29 -6.64
N THR A 163 -3.28 -5.34 -7.43
CA THR A 163 -2.53 -6.62 -7.36
C THR A 163 -1.72 -6.90 -8.63
N GLY A 164 -1.90 -6.13 -9.70
CA GLY A 164 -1.27 -6.39 -10.99
C GLY A 164 -1.85 -7.59 -11.76
N GLU A 165 -2.92 -8.21 -11.25
CA GLU A 165 -3.45 -9.47 -11.76
C GLU A 165 -4.55 -9.27 -12.83
N ARG A 166 -4.59 -10.19 -13.79
CA ARG A 166 -5.74 -10.39 -14.67
C ARG A 166 -6.77 -11.28 -13.97
N VAL A 167 -7.96 -10.76 -13.68
CA VAL A 167 -8.98 -11.41 -12.83
C VAL A 167 -10.14 -12.05 -13.61
N SER A 168 -9.99 -12.15 -14.94
CA SER A 168 -10.91 -12.81 -15.90
C SER A 168 -10.13 -13.40 -17.08
N ALA A 169 -10.79 -14.21 -17.92
CA ALA A 169 -10.25 -14.52 -19.24
C ALA A 169 -10.25 -13.28 -20.17
N TYR A 170 -9.47 -13.33 -21.26
CA TYR A 170 -9.60 -12.34 -22.32
C TYR A 170 -10.85 -12.63 -23.16
N SER A 171 -11.47 -11.60 -23.74
CA SER A 171 -12.60 -11.69 -24.67
C SER A 171 -12.40 -12.83 -25.68
N ALA A 172 -13.44 -13.64 -25.91
CA ALA A 172 -13.30 -14.99 -26.49
C ALA A 172 -12.54 -15.04 -27.82
N LYS A 173 -12.81 -14.10 -28.73
CA LYS A 173 -12.06 -13.88 -29.98
C LYS A 173 -11.33 -12.53 -29.92
N PRO A 174 -10.18 -12.36 -30.59
CA PRO A 174 -9.66 -11.03 -30.93
C PRO A 174 -10.73 -10.27 -31.73
N TYR A 175 -10.92 -8.99 -31.42
CA TYR A 175 -11.72 -8.14 -32.31
C TYR A 175 -11.00 -8.04 -33.66
N PRO A 176 -11.72 -8.15 -34.80
CA PRO A 176 -11.11 -8.10 -36.14
C PRO A 176 -10.30 -6.82 -36.32
N ALA A 177 -9.24 -6.92 -37.12
CA ALA A 177 -8.15 -5.95 -37.09
C ALA A 177 -8.63 -4.52 -37.36
N GLY A 178 -8.56 -3.66 -36.34
CA GLY A 178 -8.84 -2.24 -36.49
C GLY A 178 -7.73 -1.60 -37.30
N THR A 179 -8.08 -0.98 -38.43
CA THR A 179 -7.12 -0.27 -39.28
C THR A 179 -7.11 1.22 -38.92
N THR A 180 -5.93 1.80 -38.70
CA THR A 180 -5.78 3.26 -38.60
C THR A 180 -6.04 3.91 -39.96
N LEU A 181 -6.46 5.17 -39.99
CA LEU A 181 -6.74 5.85 -41.26
C LEU A 181 -5.46 5.99 -42.10
N GLY A 182 -5.58 5.72 -43.39
CA GLY A 182 -4.52 5.93 -44.38
C GLY A 182 -4.19 7.40 -44.58
N ALA A 183 -3.28 7.69 -45.52
CA ALA A 183 -3.05 9.04 -46.00
C ALA A 183 -3.94 9.29 -47.23
N SER A 184 -5.13 9.84 -47.03
CA SER A 184 -5.82 10.64 -48.06
C SER A 184 -5.79 12.11 -47.64
N GLY A 185 -5.63 12.99 -48.63
CA GLY A 185 -5.39 14.42 -48.45
C GLY A 185 -6.63 15.23 -48.08
N ALA A 186 -7.31 14.89 -46.98
CA ALA A 186 -8.35 15.75 -46.42
C ALA A 186 -7.72 16.89 -45.59
N LYS A 187 -7.81 18.12 -46.13
CA LYS A 187 -7.38 19.37 -45.48
C LYS A 187 -7.96 19.45 -44.07
N ALA A 188 -7.09 19.48 -43.05
CA ALA A 188 -7.54 19.63 -41.67
C ALA A 188 -8.20 21.02 -41.51
N PRO A 189 -9.37 21.13 -40.85
CA PRO A 189 -9.91 22.44 -40.49
C PRO A 189 -8.90 23.18 -39.59
N ALA A 190 -8.81 24.49 -39.76
CA ALA A 190 -7.81 25.31 -39.09
C ALA A 190 -7.85 25.10 -37.56
N PRO A 191 -6.69 25.05 -36.88
CA PRO A 191 -6.67 24.92 -35.44
C PRO A 191 -7.36 26.14 -34.83
N ALA A 192 -8.42 25.90 -34.04
CA ALA A 192 -9.03 26.94 -33.22
C ALA A 192 -7.94 27.68 -32.42
N PRO A 193 -8.02 29.01 -32.27
CA PRO A 193 -6.98 29.79 -31.63
C PRO A 193 -6.67 29.20 -30.25
N LYS A 194 -5.37 29.03 -29.94
CA LYS A 194 -4.93 28.53 -28.63
C LYS A 194 -5.67 29.35 -27.57
N PRO A 195 -6.41 28.72 -26.63
CA PRO A 195 -6.91 29.46 -25.48
C PRO A 195 -5.67 30.05 -24.79
N LYS A 196 -5.61 31.39 -24.76
CA LYS A 196 -4.67 32.15 -23.95
C LYS A 196 -4.65 31.47 -22.57
N PRO A 197 -3.48 31.15 -21.99
CA PRO A 197 -3.45 30.63 -20.64
C PRO A 197 -4.26 31.58 -19.78
N ALA A 198 -5.37 31.08 -19.21
CA ALA A 198 -6.12 31.85 -18.25
C ALA A 198 -5.10 32.27 -17.18
N PRO A 199 -5.02 33.56 -16.80
CA PRO A 199 -4.19 33.96 -15.68
C PRO A 199 -4.47 33.00 -14.53
N ALA A 200 -3.43 32.41 -13.94
CA ALA A 200 -3.62 31.52 -12.81
C ALA A 200 -4.48 32.29 -11.79
N PRO A 201 -5.66 31.78 -11.39
CA PRO A 201 -6.57 32.55 -10.56
C PRO A 201 -5.81 32.97 -9.31
N ALA A 202 -5.76 34.29 -9.06
CA ALA A 202 -5.07 34.85 -7.92
C ALA A 202 -5.51 34.11 -6.64
N PRO A 203 -4.60 33.80 -5.70
CA PRO A 203 -4.83 32.79 -4.67
C PRO A 203 -5.81 33.25 -3.58
N SER A 204 -7.10 33.32 -3.88
CA SER A 204 -8.20 33.43 -2.92
C SER A 204 -8.68 32.05 -2.45
N ALA A 205 -7.73 31.18 -2.11
CA ALA A 205 -8.04 30.02 -1.29
C ALA A 205 -8.62 30.54 0.03
N ARG A 206 -9.89 30.25 0.33
CA ARG A 206 -10.48 30.60 1.63
C ARG A 206 -9.65 29.90 2.71
N ASN A 207 -8.77 30.66 3.36
CA ASN A 207 -7.94 30.13 4.44
C ASN A 207 -8.78 29.78 5.67
N VAL A 208 -10.03 30.26 5.75
CA VAL A 208 -10.99 29.98 6.82
C VAL A 208 -12.15 29.10 6.31
N VAL A 209 -12.53 28.10 7.09
CA VAL A 209 -13.79 27.35 6.93
C VAL A 209 -14.58 27.32 8.24
N LYS A 210 -15.90 27.40 8.16
CA LYS A 210 -16.84 27.13 9.27
C LYS A 210 -17.49 25.76 9.04
N PRO A 211 -17.77 24.95 10.09
CA PRO A 211 -18.44 23.67 9.91
C PRO A 211 -19.85 23.83 9.31
N ALA A 212 -20.11 23.15 8.19
CA ALA A 212 -21.41 23.09 7.52
C ALA A 212 -22.06 21.72 7.78
N GLY A 213 -23.32 21.68 8.20
CA GLY A 213 -24.00 20.42 8.55
C GLY A 213 -23.26 19.60 9.61
N GLY A 214 -22.57 20.27 10.56
CA GLY A 214 -21.74 19.63 11.58
C GLY A 214 -20.44 18.98 11.07
N LYS A 215 -20.01 19.29 9.84
CA LYS A 215 -18.81 18.71 9.20
C LYS A 215 -17.92 19.80 8.58
N VAL A 216 -16.65 19.48 8.42
CA VAL A 216 -15.70 20.22 7.58
C VAL A 216 -15.27 19.31 6.44
N THR A 217 -15.43 19.77 5.21
CA THR A 217 -14.89 19.08 4.03
C THR A 217 -13.48 19.60 3.78
N PHE A 218 -12.54 18.68 3.59
CA PHE A 218 -11.16 18.94 3.23
C PHE A 218 -10.92 18.44 1.81
N LYS A 219 -10.30 19.26 0.97
CA LYS A 219 -9.83 18.88 -0.37
C LYS A 219 -8.32 18.99 -0.38
N GLY A 220 -7.61 17.99 -0.89
CA GLY A 220 -6.17 17.97 -0.79
C GLY A 220 -5.47 17.13 -1.85
N HIS A 221 -4.14 17.15 -1.78
CA HIS A 221 -3.25 16.54 -2.76
C HIS A 221 -2.29 15.54 -2.11
N GLY A 222 -1.89 14.49 -2.84
CA GLY A 222 -0.91 13.52 -2.36
C GLY A 222 -1.39 12.56 -1.27
N TYR A 223 -0.52 11.62 -0.89
CA TYR A 223 -0.71 10.69 0.24
C TYR A 223 0.65 10.33 0.83
N GLY A 224 0.86 10.72 2.09
CA GLY A 224 2.11 10.56 2.82
C GLY A 224 2.73 11.90 3.23
N HIS A 225 3.96 11.83 3.73
CA HIS A 225 4.76 13.01 4.13
C HIS A 225 5.29 13.81 2.92
N GLY A 226 5.33 13.20 1.73
CA GLY A 226 5.71 13.87 0.48
C GLY A 226 7.21 14.10 0.28
N ILE A 227 8.06 13.75 1.24
CA ILE A 227 9.52 13.93 1.17
C ILE A 227 10.12 12.87 0.24
N GLY A 228 11.05 13.29 -0.63
CA GLY A 228 11.73 12.42 -1.58
C GLY A 228 10.80 11.79 -2.61
N MET A 229 10.98 10.50 -2.94
CA MET A 229 10.33 9.89 -4.10
C MET A 229 8.82 9.64 -3.90
N SER A 230 8.00 10.14 -4.84
CA SER A 230 6.60 9.69 -5.00
C SER A 230 6.59 8.33 -5.68
N GLN A 231 5.94 7.32 -5.09
CA GLN A 231 5.76 6.02 -5.78
C GLN A 231 4.87 6.16 -7.02
N TYR A 232 3.76 6.89 -6.92
CA TYR A 232 2.88 7.16 -8.06
C TYR A 232 3.54 8.09 -9.10
N GLY A 233 4.38 9.03 -8.67
CA GLY A 233 5.13 9.92 -9.57
C GLY A 233 6.29 9.22 -10.27
N ALA A 234 7.03 8.34 -9.59
CA ALA A 234 8.01 7.45 -10.22
C ALA A 234 7.36 6.51 -11.23
N GLU A 235 6.19 5.95 -10.92
CA GLU A 235 5.39 5.19 -11.89
C GLU A 235 4.97 6.06 -13.09
N GLY A 236 4.53 7.30 -12.84
CA GLY A 236 4.19 8.28 -13.87
C GLY A 236 5.38 8.63 -14.77
N GLY A 237 6.57 8.80 -14.21
CA GLY A 237 7.82 9.07 -14.94
C GLY A 237 8.20 7.89 -15.82
N ALA A 238 8.16 6.67 -15.29
CA ALA A 238 8.39 5.45 -16.07
C ALA A 238 7.36 5.29 -17.21
N ARG A 239 6.09 5.64 -16.96
CA ARG A 239 5.02 5.68 -17.98
C ARG A 239 5.25 6.77 -19.05
N ALA A 240 5.91 7.86 -18.67
CA ALA A 240 6.39 8.91 -19.58
C ALA A 240 7.70 8.56 -20.30
N GLY A 241 8.24 7.35 -20.12
CA GLY A 241 9.45 6.87 -20.77
C GLY A 241 10.76 7.21 -20.06
N GLN A 242 10.71 7.76 -18.84
CA GLN A 242 11.89 8.07 -18.05
C GLN A 242 12.56 6.79 -17.53
N LYS A 243 13.89 6.74 -17.60
CA LYS A 243 14.70 5.68 -16.99
C LYS A 243 14.79 5.87 -15.47
N TYR A 244 15.12 4.81 -14.74
CA TYR A 244 15.11 4.80 -13.28
C TYR A 244 16.10 5.81 -12.67
N ASP A 245 17.26 6.00 -13.29
CA ASP A 245 18.31 6.95 -12.92
C ASP A 245 17.85 8.40 -13.10
N ALA A 246 17.16 8.72 -14.19
CA ALA A 246 16.54 10.03 -14.39
C ALA A 246 15.45 10.33 -13.34
N ILE A 247 14.64 9.32 -12.98
CA ILE A 247 13.64 9.42 -11.92
C ILE A 247 14.31 9.64 -10.55
N LEU A 248 15.36 8.89 -10.22
CA LEU A 248 16.12 9.08 -8.98
C LEU A 248 16.77 10.46 -8.91
N LYS A 249 17.42 10.92 -9.99
CA LYS A 249 18.04 12.26 -10.08
C LYS A 249 17.00 13.39 -9.90
N LYS A 250 15.75 13.18 -10.31
CA LYS A 250 14.64 14.11 -10.11
C LYS A 250 14.25 14.25 -8.64
N TYR A 251 14.16 13.14 -7.89
CA TYR A 251 13.71 13.13 -6.49
C TYR A 251 14.82 13.33 -5.45
N TYR A 252 16.08 13.05 -5.82
CA TYR A 252 17.26 13.16 -4.95
C TYR A 252 18.36 14.01 -5.62
N PRO A 253 18.09 15.28 -5.98
CA PRO A 253 19.05 16.15 -6.65
C PRO A 253 20.35 16.31 -5.85
N GLY A 254 21.49 16.23 -6.53
CA GLY A 254 22.82 16.29 -5.91
C GLY A 254 23.35 14.94 -5.39
N THR A 255 22.54 13.87 -5.40
CA THR A 255 23.04 12.51 -5.17
C THR A 255 23.68 11.91 -6.43
N LYS A 256 24.62 10.98 -6.24
CA LYS A 256 25.24 10.17 -7.31
C LYS A 256 24.77 8.72 -7.19
N LEU A 257 24.46 8.08 -8.32
CA LEU A 257 24.27 6.64 -8.37
C LEU A 257 25.64 5.97 -8.47
N THR A 258 25.99 5.15 -7.48
CA THR A 258 27.33 4.55 -7.33
C THR A 258 27.22 3.07 -7.02
N PHE A 259 28.23 2.29 -7.40
CA PHE A 259 28.32 0.89 -6.99
C PHE A 259 29.01 0.78 -5.62
N LYS A 260 28.40 0.04 -4.70
CA LYS A 260 28.98 -0.32 -3.40
C LYS A 260 28.37 -1.65 -2.93
N SER A 261 29.21 -2.63 -2.58
CA SER A 261 28.79 -3.84 -1.88
C SER A 261 28.52 -3.53 -0.40
N ALA A 262 27.48 -4.16 0.17
CA ALA A 262 27.07 -4.00 1.57
C ALA A 262 26.21 -5.20 2.03
N THR A 263 25.82 -5.26 3.32
CA THR A 263 24.89 -6.28 3.89
C THR A 263 23.52 -5.70 4.31
N ILE A 264 22.39 -6.08 3.69
CA ILE A 264 21.13 -5.34 3.88
C ILE A 264 20.45 -5.74 5.18
N ARG A 265 19.78 -4.80 5.83
CA ARG A 265 18.99 -5.06 7.04
C ARG A 265 17.61 -4.42 6.90
N VAL A 266 16.58 -5.25 6.77
CA VAL A 266 15.18 -4.81 6.69
C VAL A 266 14.48 -5.23 7.97
N GLN A 267 14.01 -4.27 8.77
CA GLN A 267 13.18 -4.56 9.93
C GLN A 267 11.86 -5.18 9.47
N VAL A 268 11.50 -6.33 10.01
CA VAL A 268 10.24 -7.01 9.74
C VAL A 268 9.16 -6.40 10.62
N SER A 269 8.73 -5.17 10.31
CA SER A 269 7.77 -4.40 11.13
C SER A 269 6.36 -5.02 11.25
N ALA A 270 6.09 -6.12 10.53
CA ALA A 270 4.87 -6.93 10.67
C ALA A 270 4.98 -7.95 11.81
N ASP A 271 6.20 -8.20 12.28
CA ASP A 271 6.47 -8.95 13.50
C ASP A 271 6.61 -7.97 14.66
N THR A 272 5.86 -8.21 15.73
CA THR A 272 5.72 -7.28 16.86
C THR A 272 5.96 -7.98 18.20
N THR A 273 6.58 -9.16 18.18
CA THR A 273 7.02 -9.86 19.39
C THR A 273 8.39 -9.34 19.85
N ASN A 274 8.63 -9.34 21.17
CA ASN A 274 9.97 -9.10 21.72
C ASN A 274 10.85 -10.35 21.66
N SER A 275 10.71 -11.14 20.59
CA SER A 275 11.40 -12.41 20.34
C SER A 275 11.46 -12.65 18.85
N VAL A 276 12.46 -13.41 18.39
CA VAL A 276 12.54 -13.88 17.00
C VAL A 276 12.26 -15.37 17.01
N GLN A 277 11.05 -15.79 16.60
CA GLN A 277 10.66 -17.20 16.56
C GLN A 277 10.65 -17.73 15.12
N VAL A 278 11.26 -18.89 14.87
CA VAL A 278 11.29 -19.56 13.57
C VAL A 278 10.84 -21.01 13.68
N LYS A 279 10.28 -21.58 12.60
CA LYS A 279 10.11 -23.04 12.52
C LYS A 279 11.45 -23.73 12.40
N HIS A 280 11.57 -24.91 13.01
CA HIS A 280 12.68 -25.79 12.71
C HIS A 280 12.63 -26.20 11.22
N GLN A 281 13.82 -26.26 10.61
CA GLN A 281 14.04 -26.65 9.22
C GLN A 281 15.38 -27.39 9.15
N SER A 282 15.50 -28.35 8.23
CA SER A 282 16.80 -28.99 7.97
C SER A 282 17.84 -27.95 7.56
N GLY A 283 19.05 -28.07 8.11
CA GLY A 283 20.16 -27.12 7.88
C GLY A 283 20.04 -25.79 8.63
N LEU A 284 19.08 -25.61 9.55
CA LEU A 284 18.98 -24.42 10.39
C LEU A 284 20.18 -24.28 11.34
N LYS A 285 20.75 -23.08 11.42
CA LYS A 285 21.90 -22.73 12.25
C LYS A 285 21.62 -21.46 13.05
N LEU A 286 22.24 -21.36 14.21
CA LEU A 286 22.36 -20.14 15.01
C LEU A 286 23.76 -19.54 14.78
N ARG A 287 23.85 -18.24 14.50
CA ARG A 287 25.12 -17.50 14.55
C ARG A 287 25.08 -16.46 15.67
N THR A 288 26.07 -16.48 16.57
CA THR A 288 26.29 -15.44 17.59
C THR A 288 27.26 -14.39 17.05
N LEU A 289 26.92 -13.10 17.16
CA LEU A 289 27.61 -12.05 16.41
C LEU A 289 28.86 -11.47 17.11
N ALA A 290 29.11 -11.76 18.39
CA ALA A 290 30.34 -11.31 19.07
C ALA A 290 31.62 -11.94 18.50
N ASN A 291 31.53 -13.20 18.05
CA ASN A 291 32.66 -13.98 17.54
C ASN A 291 32.35 -14.72 16.23
N ASN A 292 31.20 -14.41 15.60
CA ASN A 292 30.67 -15.08 14.42
C ASN A 292 30.50 -16.62 14.54
N ALA A 293 30.56 -17.20 15.75
CA ALA A 293 30.44 -18.64 15.94
C ALA A 293 29.08 -19.17 15.45
N VAL A 294 29.10 -20.32 14.79
CA VAL A 294 27.94 -20.96 14.16
C VAL A 294 27.67 -22.30 14.82
N GLN A 295 26.42 -22.54 15.22
CA GLN A 295 25.96 -23.79 15.83
C GLN A 295 24.78 -24.35 15.03
N ALA A 296 24.83 -25.62 14.65
CA ALA A 296 23.69 -26.31 14.04
C ALA A 296 22.55 -26.45 15.05
N LEU A 297 21.31 -26.25 14.61
CA LEU A 297 20.11 -26.38 15.43
C LEU A 297 19.38 -27.67 15.07
N PRO A 298 19.47 -28.74 15.89
CA PRO A 298 19.03 -30.07 15.52
C PRO A 298 17.50 -30.22 15.52
N ALA A 299 17.02 -31.25 14.82
CA ALA A 299 15.60 -31.65 14.82
C ALA A 299 15.16 -32.31 16.14
N LYS A 300 16.13 -32.80 16.94
CA LYS A 300 15.90 -33.39 18.27
C LYS A 300 16.93 -32.87 19.27
N VAL A 301 16.53 -32.71 20.53
CA VAL A 301 17.40 -32.41 21.68
C VAL A 301 17.15 -33.47 22.74
N GLY A 302 18.06 -34.44 22.86
CA GLY A 302 17.77 -35.71 23.53
C GLY A 302 16.60 -36.42 22.85
N SER A 303 15.63 -36.88 23.64
CA SER A 303 14.38 -37.49 23.14
C SER A 303 13.36 -36.49 22.59
N ARG A 304 13.53 -35.18 22.83
CA ARG A 304 12.54 -34.15 22.47
C ARG A 304 12.63 -33.75 21.00
N THR A 305 11.52 -33.81 20.27
CA THR A 305 11.45 -33.37 18.87
C THR A 305 11.16 -31.87 18.79
N VAL A 306 11.96 -31.14 18.01
CA VAL A 306 11.91 -29.68 17.93
C VAL A 306 11.00 -29.21 16.81
N SER A 307 9.97 -28.42 17.15
CA SER A 307 9.04 -27.80 16.20
C SER A 307 9.41 -26.35 15.85
N ASP A 308 9.88 -25.59 16.83
CA ASP A 308 10.18 -24.17 16.73
C ASP A 308 11.46 -23.83 17.50
N TRP A 309 12.16 -22.80 17.06
CA TRP A 309 13.30 -22.18 17.75
C TRP A 309 13.01 -20.71 18.00
N THR A 310 13.54 -20.13 19.08
CA THR A 310 13.39 -18.71 19.41
C THR A 310 14.67 -18.11 19.95
N ILE A 311 14.89 -16.81 19.70
CA ILE A 311 15.88 -15.97 20.39
C ILE A 311 15.13 -14.96 21.26
N ASP A 312 15.29 -15.08 22.57
CA ASP A 312 14.64 -14.27 23.60
C ASP A 312 15.66 -13.54 24.48
N THR A 313 15.18 -12.56 25.24
CA THR A 313 15.94 -11.97 26.36
C THR A 313 15.93 -12.95 27.53
N ALA A 314 17.11 -13.22 28.11
CA ALA A 314 17.19 -14.21 29.18
C ALA A 314 16.39 -13.74 30.42
N PRO A 315 15.46 -14.55 30.95
CA PRO A 315 14.58 -14.11 32.04
C PRO A 315 15.32 -13.64 33.29
N SER A 316 16.41 -14.33 33.65
CA SER A 316 17.24 -14.05 34.83
C SER A 316 18.26 -12.91 34.63
N ASN A 317 18.60 -12.54 33.39
CA ASN A 317 19.54 -11.46 33.12
C ASN A 317 19.23 -10.80 31.77
N ARG A 318 18.64 -9.60 31.81
CA ARG A 318 18.20 -8.88 30.60
C ARG A 318 19.35 -8.43 29.68
N GLY A 319 20.60 -8.42 30.17
CA GLY A 319 21.79 -8.22 29.33
C GLY A 319 22.07 -9.39 28.39
N LEU A 320 21.66 -10.61 28.75
CA LEU A 320 21.89 -11.83 28.00
C LEU A 320 20.75 -12.14 27.00
N ASN A 321 20.95 -13.22 26.26
CA ASN A 321 19.97 -13.83 25.36
C ASN A 321 19.81 -15.28 25.78
N THR A 322 18.64 -15.85 25.54
CA THR A 322 18.42 -17.30 25.56
C THR A 322 17.97 -17.73 24.18
N VAL A 323 18.60 -18.76 23.63
CA VAL A 323 17.97 -19.56 22.57
C VAL A 323 17.23 -20.71 23.23
N SER A 324 15.98 -20.90 22.82
CA SER A 324 15.09 -21.94 23.31
C SER A 324 14.49 -22.72 22.15
N TYR A 325 14.14 -23.98 22.40
CA TYR A 325 13.45 -24.85 21.45
C TYR A 325 12.07 -25.25 21.99
N LYS A 326 11.13 -25.47 21.08
CA LYS A 326 9.78 -25.93 21.41
C LYS A 326 9.63 -27.42 21.13
N SER A 327 9.14 -28.17 22.11
CA SER A 327 8.75 -29.58 21.97
C SER A 327 7.36 -29.76 22.55
N GLY A 328 6.42 -30.22 21.73
CA GLY A 328 4.99 -30.21 22.07
C GLY A 328 4.48 -28.79 22.33
N SER A 329 3.86 -28.57 23.49
CA SER A 329 3.38 -27.25 23.94
C SER A 329 4.47 -26.41 24.62
N ALA A 330 5.51 -27.03 25.18
CA ALA A 330 6.48 -26.41 26.10
C ALA A 330 7.74 -25.87 25.39
N TRP A 331 8.30 -24.82 25.98
CA TRP A 331 9.59 -24.24 25.60
C TRP A 331 10.68 -24.70 26.57
N TYR A 332 11.84 -25.03 26.03
CA TYR A 332 13.02 -25.47 26.78
C TYR A 332 14.21 -24.61 26.41
N ALA A 333 14.95 -24.12 27.41
CA ALA A 333 16.19 -23.39 27.16
C ALA A 333 17.23 -24.33 26.52
N PHE A 334 17.94 -23.82 25.51
CA PHE A 334 19.05 -24.52 24.86
C PHE A 334 20.40 -23.96 25.31
N ARG A 335 20.54 -22.63 25.29
CA ARG A 335 21.78 -21.94 25.64
C ARG A 335 21.54 -20.46 25.94
N THR A 336 22.34 -19.88 26.83
CA THR A 336 22.44 -18.43 27.05
C THR A 336 23.73 -17.83 26.48
N PHE A 337 23.71 -16.56 26.06
CA PHE A 337 24.89 -15.88 25.49
C PHE A 337 24.80 -14.33 25.53
N LYS A 338 25.96 -13.67 25.51
CA LYS A 338 26.15 -12.21 25.57
C LYS A 338 26.49 -11.60 24.19
N SER A 339 25.55 -11.65 23.24
CA SER A 339 25.63 -10.94 21.95
C SER A 339 24.30 -10.98 21.18
N ASP A 340 24.11 -10.13 20.19
CA ASP A 340 23.05 -10.34 19.19
C ASP A 340 23.31 -11.64 18.41
N ALA A 341 22.25 -12.26 17.89
CA ALA A 341 22.34 -13.50 17.14
C ALA A 341 21.32 -13.56 16.00
N GLN A 342 21.55 -14.48 15.06
CA GLN A 342 20.66 -14.71 13.92
C GLN A 342 20.47 -16.18 13.61
N PHE A 343 19.28 -16.51 13.10
CA PHE A 343 19.03 -17.78 12.43
C PHE A 343 19.47 -17.69 10.97
N GLU A 344 20.12 -18.72 10.45
CA GLU A 344 20.63 -18.81 9.07
C GLU A 344 20.71 -20.27 8.58
N GLY A 345 21.12 -20.48 7.32
CA GLY A 345 21.39 -21.80 6.74
C GLY A 345 20.45 -22.19 5.59
N PRO A 346 19.14 -22.40 5.84
CA PRO A 346 18.17 -22.75 4.80
C PRO A 346 17.97 -21.62 3.77
N ALA A 347 17.67 -21.98 2.52
CA ALA A 347 17.43 -21.01 1.44
C ALA A 347 16.31 -19.99 1.76
N THR A 348 15.34 -20.38 2.60
CA THR A 348 14.44 -19.46 3.30
C THR A 348 14.19 -19.91 4.73
N ILE A 349 14.05 -18.96 5.65
CA ILE A 349 13.71 -19.19 7.05
C ILE A 349 12.26 -18.79 7.28
N ARG A 350 11.49 -19.68 7.92
CA ARG A 350 10.07 -19.48 8.25
C ARG A 350 9.92 -18.82 9.61
N LEU A 351 9.86 -17.49 9.63
CA LEU A 351 9.47 -16.69 10.80
C LEU A 351 8.04 -17.07 11.23
N VAL A 352 7.82 -17.17 12.54
CA VAL A 352 6.49 -17.29 13.16
C VAL A 352 6.03 -15.88 13.54
N MET A 353 4.92 -15.44 12.95
CA MET A 353 4.34 -14.12 13.18
C MET A 353 3.53 -14.10 14.50
N PRO A 354 3.21 -12.93 15.08
CA PRO A 354 2.49 -12.81 16.37
C PRO A 354 1.09 -13.48 16.41
N ASN A 355 0.51 -13.79 15.25
CA ASN A 355 -0.77 -14.50 15.11
C ASN A 355 -0.62 -16.03 14.96
N GLY A 356 0.59 -16.58 15.10
CA GLY A 356 0.93 -17.99 14.90
C GLY A 356 1.06 -18.46 13.44
N SER A 357 0.80 -17.59 12.45
CA SER A 357 1.07 -17.92 11.04
C SER A 357 2.57 -17.86 10.75
N THR A 358 3.02 -18.51 9.66
CA THR A 358 4.44 -18.48 9.27
C THR A 358 4.66 -17.71 7.96
N ARG A 359 5.81 -17.03 7.86
CA ARG A 359 6.21 -16.27 6.66
C ARG A 359 7.68 -16.52 6.34
N ALA A 360 7.99 -16.79 5.08
CA ALA A 360 9.35 -17.14 4.63
C ALA A 360 10.16 -15.89 4.26
N TYR A 361 11.42 -15.84 4.68
CA TYR A 361 12.40 -14.79 4.36
C TYR A 361 13.69 -15.43 3.84
N ARG A 362 14.38 -14.78 2.88
CA ARG A 362 15.70 -15.21 2.40
C ARG A 362 16.80 -14.84 3.40
N GLY A 363 17.99 -15.41 3.25
CA GLY A 363 19.16 -15.03 4.04
C GLY A 363 19.01 -15.42 5.52
N ALA A 364 19.20 -14.46 6.42
CA ALA A 364 19.14 -14.67 7.86
C ALA A 364 18.03 -13.84 8.54
N LEU A 365 17.59 -14.28 9.71
CA LEU A 365 16.69 -13.56 10.60
C LEU A 365 17.43 -13.25 11.90
N ARG A 366 17.81 -11.99 12.07
CA ARG A 366 18.57 -11.49 13.22
C ARG A 366 17.64 -10.97 14.29
N SER A 367 17.94 -11.34 15.53
CA SER A 367 17.43 -10.68 16.73
C SER A 367 18.32 -9.48 17.02
N ALA A 368 17.84 -8.29 16.67
CA ALA A 368 18.51 -7.03 17.01
C ALA A 368 17.97 -6.51 18.34
N LYS A 369 18.84 -5.94 19.19
CA LYS A 369 18.45 -5.26 20.44
C LYS A 369 18.44 -3.73 20.26
N PRO A 370 17.34 -3.09 19.82
CA PRO A 370 17.24 -1.62 19.76
C PRO A 370 17.27 -0.97 21.15
N THR A 371 16.95 -1.70 22.22
CA THR A 371 17.12 -1.26 23.62
C THR A 371 17.60 -2.42 24.51
N LYS A 372 17.85 -2.16 25.79
CA LYS A 372 18.17 -3.22 26.79
C LYS A 372 17.04 -4.24 26.99
N THR A 373 15.79 -3.96 26.58
CA THR A 373 14.61 -4.77 26.92
C THR A 373 13.74 -5.18 25.72
N THR A 374 13.86 -4.51 24.57
CA THR A 374 13.07 -4.79 23.36
C THR A 374 13.91 -5.48 22.29
N ARG A 375 13.24 -6.18 21.37
CA ARG A 375 13.87 -6.86 20.23
C ARG A 375 13.13 -6.56 18.94
N ASP A 376 13.88 -6.44 17.87
CA ASP A 376 13.37 -6.37 16.50
C ASP A 376 13.81 -7.59 15.70
N THR A 377 12.87 -8.18 14.97
CA THR A 377 13.19 -9.13 13.90
C THR A 377 13.72 -8.37 12.70
N VAL A 378 15.00 -8.58 12.36
CA VAL A 378 15.67 -7.97 11.21
C VAL A 378 16.02 -9.03 10.18
N ASN A 379 15.45 -8.92 8.98
CA ASN A 379 15.87 -9.78 7.87
C ASN A 379 17.19 -9.25 7.28
N VAL A 380 18.22 -10.10 7.35
CA VAL A 380 19.56 -9.83 6.86
C VAL A 380 19.76 -10.55 5.53
N LEU A 381 20.09 -9.81 4.47
CA LEU A 381 20.40 -10.36 3.16
C LEU A 381 21.83 -9.99 2.75
N SER A 382 22.54 -10.91 2.12
CA SER A 382 23.76 -10.57 1.38
C SER A 382 23.41 -9.64 0.20
N ASP A 383 24.22 -8.58 -0.01
CA ASP A 383 24.32 -7.69 -1.20
C ASP A 383 23.73 -6.23 -1.23
N ILE A 384 23.18 -5.58 -0.18
CA ILE A 384 22.76 -4.12 -0.14
C ILE A 384 22.97 -3.49 1.29
N CYS A 385 22.55 -2.29 1.74
CA CYS A 385 23.04 -1.63 3.02
C CYS A 385 22.11 -1.61 4.29
N ASP A 386 22.58 -1.14 5.47
CA ASP A 386 22.42 -1.87 6.75
C ASP A 386 21.80 -1.18 8.02
N THR A 387 20.96 -0.14 7.92
CA THR A 387 20.40 0.62 9.09
C THR A 387 18.87 0.91 9.07
N VAL A 388 18.37 1.65 10.08
CA VAL A 388 17.17 1.33 10.88
C VAL A 388 15.88 2.16 10.62
N SER A 389 15.44 2.42 9.38
CA SER A 389 14.32 3.38 9.19
C SER A 389 13.30 3.19 8.05
N CYS A 390 13.17 2.03 7.38
CA CYS A 390 12.06 1.88 6.40
C CYS A 390 11.63 0.46 5.95
N GLN A 391 10.45 0.47 5.32
CA GLN A 391 9.85 -0.49 4.38
C GLN A 391 9.02 -1.66 4.94
N VAL A 392 7.81 -1.81 4.39
CA VAL A 392 6.97 -3.02 4.54
C VAL A 392 7.47 -4.07 3.55
N TYR A 393 8.35 -4.96 4.00
CA TYR A 393 8.72 -6.14 3.20
C TYR A 393 7.74 -7.30 3.44
N GLY A 394 7.24 -7.88 2.35
CA GLY A 394 6.28 -8.98 2.37
C GLY A 394 6.88 -10.38 2.56
N GLY A 395 8.21 -10.48 2.69
CA GLY A 395 8.90 -11.77 2.63
C GLY A 395 8.82 -12.39 1.24
N TYR A 396 9.39 -13.59 1.13
CA TYR A 396 9.63 -14.30 -0.13
C TYR A 396 8.36 -14.46 -1.00
N ALA A 397 7.22 -14.78 -0.37
CA ALA A 397 5.99 -15.11 -1.10
C ALA A 397 5.33 -13.90 -1.81
N ASP A 398 5.71 -12.68 -1.44
CA ASP A 398 5.27 -11.44 -2.09
C ASP A 398 6.29 -10.93 -3.14
N GLU A 399 7.41 -11.63 -3.35
CA GLU A 399 8.34 -11.37 -4.46
C GLU A 399 7.70 -11.70 -5.82
N THR A 400 8.11 -10.98 -6.86
CA THR A 400 7.71 -11.29 -8.25
C THR A 400 8.94 -11.36 -9.14
N LYS A 401 8.90 -12.15 -10.23
CA LYS A 401 10.02 -12.20 -11.20
C LYS A 401 10.41 -10.79 -11.66
N ARG A 402 9.43 -9.92 -11.94
CA ARG A 402 9.67 -8.55 -12.40
C ARG A 402 10.40 -7.67 -11.37
N THR A 403 10.09 -7.80 -10.08
CA THR A 403 10.82 -7.08 -9.02
C THR A 403 12.22 -7.66 -8.85
N ASN A 404 12.38 -8.97 -8.97
CA ASN A 404 13.66 -9.65 -8.80
C ASN A 404 14.61 -9.34 -9.97
N ASP A 405 14.11 -9.35 -11.21
CA ASP A 405 14.85 -8.92 -12.40
C ASP A 405 15.33 -7.46 -12.26
N ALA A 406 14.50 -6.58 -11.69
CA ALA A 406 14.87 -5.19 -11.44
C ALA A 406 15.96 -5.07 -10.36
N ILE A 407 15.83 -5.80 -9.25
CA ILE A 407 16.84 -5.86 -8.17
C ILE A 407 18.18 -6.35 -8.73
N LEU A 408 18.19 -7.43 -9.54
CA LEU A 408 19.38 -7.98 -10.17
C LEU A 408 20.02 -6.97 -11.15
N GLY A 409 19.23 -6.32 -12.00
CA GLY A 409 19.71 -5.26 -12.91
C GLY A 409 20.24 -4.00 -12.21
N THR A 410 19.96 -3.86 -10.90
CA THR A 410 20.50 -2.81 -10.04
C THR A 410 21.39 -3.33 -8.91
N LYS A 411 21.90 -4.58 -8.98
CA LYS A 411 22.74 -5.17 -7.92
C LYS A 411 23.91 -4.23 -7.59
N GLY A 412 24.12 -3.99 -6.29
CA GLY A 412 25.16 -3.11 -5.77
C GLY A 412 25.00 -1.61 -6.05
N LYS A 413 23.94 -1.15 -6.74
CA LYS A 413 23.74 0.29 -7.01
C LYS A 413 23.04 0.97 -5.84
N ILE A 414 23.67 2.00 -5.28
CA ILE A 414 23.11 2.86 -4.22
C ILE A 414 23.19 4.33 -4.62
N LEU A 415 22.34 5.17 -4.04
CA LEU A 415 22.53 6.62 -4.08
C LEU A 415 23.47 7.05 -2.94
N THR A 416 24.43 7.91 -3.27
CA THR A 416 25.35 8.55 -2.31
C THR A 416 25.27 10.07 -2.40
N TYR A 417 25.56 10.74 -1.30
CA TYR A 417 25.76 12.19 -1.21
C TYR A 417 27.08 12.43 -0.47
N GLN A 418 27.99 13.20 -1.08
CA GLN A 418 29.35 13.42 -0.53
C GLN A 418 30.07 12.11 -0.13
N GLY A 419 29.93 11.05 -0.94
CA GLY A 419 30.54 9.73 -0.71
C GLY A 419 29.82 8.82 0.28
N ALA A 420 28.99 9.36 1.17
CA ALA A 420 28.18 8.60 2.12
C ALA A 420 26.85 8.12 1.49
N PRO A 421 26.27 6.98 1.93
CA PRO A 421 24.93 6.55 1.50
C PRO A 421 23.86 7.62 1.76
N ALA A 422 23.00 7.88 0.77
CA ALA A 422 21.96 8.91 0.86
C ALA A 422 20.67 8.39 1.52
N LEU A 423 20.03 9.22 2.33
CA LEU A 423 18.72 8.99 2.93
C LEU A 423 17.61 9.10 1.89
N THR A 424 17.17 7.97 1.35
CA THR A 424 16.21 7.88 0.23
C THR A 424 14.76 7.75 0.69
N GLN A 425 14.25 8.76 1.41
CA GLN A 425 12.84 8.81 1.83
C GLN A 425 11.88 8.76 0.63
N PHE A 426 10.76 8.05 0.79
CA PHE A 426 9.72 7.95 -0.24
C PHE A 426 8.32 7.93 0.39
N SER A 427 7.30 8.26 -0.40
CA SER A 427 5.89 8.27 0.01
C SER A 427 4.96 7.75 -1.09
N SER A 428 3.65 7.65 -0.84
CA SER A 428 2.73 7.08 -1.85
C SER A 428 2.57 8.01 -3.04
N SER A 429 2.16 9.26 -2.79
CA SER A 429 1.87 10.27 -3.81
C SER A 429 2.34 11.64 -3.31
N SER A 430 3.07 12.38 -4.13
CA SER A 430 3.52 13.74 -3.81
C SER A 430 2.36 14.72 -3.88
N GLY A 431 1.38 14.48 -4.76
CA GLY A 431 0.32 15.44 -5.07
C GLY A 431 0.71 16.48 -6.11
N GLY A 432 1.85 16.31 -6.79
CA GLY A 432 2.38 17.26 -7.79
C GLY A 432 3.61 18.05 -7.33
N PHE A 433 4.00 17.94 -6.05
CA PHE A 433 5.19 18.58 -5.48
C PHE A 433 5.66 17.79 -4.24
N THR A 434 6.96 17.53 -4.13
CA THR A 434 7.53 16.90 -2.93
C THR A 434 7.62 17.92 -1.78
N ASN A 435 7.78 17.42 -0.56
CA ASN A 435 8.04 18.25 0.62
C ASN A 435 9.55 18.31 0.91
N GLN A 436 9.98 19.38 1.57
CA GLN A 436 11.35 19.53 2.05
C GLN A 436 11.64 18.50 3.15
N GLY A 437 12.78 17.82 3.05
CA GLY A 437 13.30 16.91 4.07
C GLY A 437 14.45 17.51 4.88
N SER A 438 14.97 16.72 5.81
CA SER A 438 16.06 17.08 6.73
C SER A 438 17.47 17.10 6.12
N THR A 439 17.63 16.78 4.83
CA THR A 439 18.93 16.72 4.15
C THR A 439 18.98 17.64 2.93
N PRO A 440 20.17 18.14 2.53
CA PRO A 440 20.30 19.10 1.41
C PRO A 440 19.79 18.59 0.05
N TYR A 441 19.75 17.27 -0.14
CA TYR A 441 19.29 16.62 -1.37
C TYR A 441 17.81 16.20 -1.34
N LEU A 442 17.14 16.23 -0.18
CA LEU A 442 15.70 16.00 -0.07
C LEU A 442 14.92 17.32 -0.27
N LYS A 443 15.11 17.94 -1.42
CA LYS A 443 14.49 19.23 -1.75
C LYS A 443 13.00 19.11 -2.08
N ALA A 444 12.24 20.15 -1.79
CA ALA A 444 10.92 20.32 -2.39
C ALA A 444 11.07 20.55 -3.91
N VAL A 445 10.54 19.63 -4.74
CA VAL A 445 10.63 19.65 -6.20
C VAL A 445 9.27 19.42 -6.84
N SER A 446 9.01 20.11 -7.95
CA SER A 446 7.82 19.89 -8.77
C SER A 446 7.82 18.47 -9.33
N ASP A 447 6.70 17.76 -9.18
CA ASP A 447 6.50 16.37 -9.61
C ASP A 447 5.30 16.26 -10.55
N PRO A 448 5.44 16.71 -11.83
CA PRO A 448 4.34 16.66 -12.79
C PRO A 448 3.93 15.23 -13.16
N TRP A 449 4.79 14.23 -12.90
CA TRP A 449 4.52 12.83 -13.18
C TRP A 449 3.51 12.22 -12.22
N ASP A 450 3.37 12.76 -11.01
CA ASP A 450 2.37 12.34 -10.02
C ASP A 450 0.93 12.53 -10.53
N ASN A 451 0.67 13.55 -11.35
CA ASN A 451 -0.64 13.86 -11.93
C ASN A 451 -0.96 13.01 -13.18
N TRP A 452 -0.86 11.69 -13.06
CA TRP A 452 -1.30 10.75 -14.09
C TRP A 452 -2.62 10.07 -13.70
N SER A 453 -3.45 9.72 -14.69
CA SER A 453 -4.87 9.35 -14.48
C SER A 453 -5.15 8.10 -13.65
N GLY A 454 -4.13 7.28 -13.32
CA GLY A 454 -4.26 6.16 -12.39
C GLY A 454 -3.91 6.50 -10.94
N ASN A 455 -3.30 7.66 -10.68
CA ASN A 455 -3.00 8.11 -9.32
C ASN A 455 -4.25 8.67 -8.62
N ARG A 456 -5.02 7.77 -8.00
CA ARG A 456 -6.17 8.11 -7.12
C ARG A 456 -5.78 8.82 -5.81
N ASN A 457 -4.49 9.10 -5.61
CA ASN A 457 -3.95 9.83 -4.49
C ASN A 457 -3.34 11.17 -4.92
N HIS A 458 -3.38 11.54 -6.21
CA HIS A 458 -2.92 12.85 -6.66
C HIS A 458 -3.77 13.97 -6.03
N ALA A 459 -5.09 13.79 -6.05
CA ALA A 459 -6.08 14.63 -5.39
C ALA A 459 -7.08 13.78 -4.60
N TRP A 460 -7.69 14.35 -3.56
CA TRP A 460 -8.65 13.68 -2.69
C TRP A 460 -9.62 14.68 -2.03
N SER A 461 -10.76 14.16 -1.57
CA SER A 461 -11.72 14.88 -0.73
C SER A 461 -12.08 14.01 0.48
N HIS A 462 -12.20 14.61 1.66
CA HIS A 462 -12.53 13.91 2.91
C HIS A 462 -13.36 14.82 3.83
N ALA A 463 -14.49 14.32 4.33
CA ALA A 463 -15.37 15.07 5.23
C ALA A 463 -15.22 14.56 6.67
N VAL A 464 -14.92 15.46 7.59
CA VAL A 464 -14.63 15.20 9.01
C VAL A 464 -15.72 15.83 9.85
N SER A 465 -16.26 15.14 10.87
CA SER A 465 -17.26 15.77 11.74
C SER A 465 -16.59 16.76 12.71
N ALA A 466 -17.23 17.92 12.90
CA ALA A 466 -16.79 18.90 13.91
C ALA A 466 -16.71 18.27 15.30
N SER A 467 -17.64 17.37 15.62
CA SER A 467 -17.64 16.59 16.87
C SER A 467 -16.39 15.70 17.06
N ALA A 468 -15.78 15.16 15.98
CA ALA A 468 -14.55 14.39 16.08
C ALA A 468 -13.34 15.30 16.37
N ILE A 469 -13.30 16.47 15.73
CA ILE A 469 -12.28 17.51 15.96
C ILE A 469 -12.38 18.02 17.42
N GLN A 470 -13.58 18.36 17.87
CA GLN A 470 -13.86 18.77 19.25
C GLN A 470 -13.46 17.69 20.26
N LYS A 471 -13.76 16.40 20.00
CA LYS A 471 -13.35 15.31 20.89
C LYS A 471 -11.82 15.15 20.96
N LYS A 472 -11.09 15.46 19.89
CA LYS A 472 -9.62 15.41 19.87
C LYS A 472 -8.98 16.64 20.54
N TYR A 473 -9.68 17.78 20.54
CA TYR A 473 -9.23 19.06 21.12
C TYR A 473 -10.30 19.64 22.06
N PRO A 474 -10.63 18.97 23.19
CA PRO A 474 -11.80 19.33 24.01
C PRO A 474 -11.74 20.72 24.62
N THR A 475 -10.53 21.27 24.82
CA THR A 475 -10.30 22.60 25.40
C THR A 475 -10.86 23.75 24.55
N ILE A 476 -11.06 23.57 23.23
CA ILE A 476 -11.60 24.64 22.38
C ILE A 476 -13.11 24.86 22.55
N GLY A 477 -13.84 23.90 23.14
CA GLY A 477 -15.30 23.91 23.17
C GLY A 477 -15.94 23.51 21.84
N LYS A 478 -17.03 24.17 21.43
CA LYS A 478 -17.69 23.94 20.13
C LYS A 478 -16.84 24.55 19.01
N LEU A 479 -16.50 23.78 17.97
CA LEU A 479 -15.67 24.27 16.86
C LEU A 479 -16.47 25.30 16.04
N THR A 480 -15.93 26.51 15.89
CA THR A 480 -16.57 27.61 15.14
C THR A 480 -15.90 27.83 13.78
N SER A 481 -14.57 27.72 13.69
CA SER A 481 -13.84 27.75 12.42
C SER A 481 -12.49 27.04 12.47
N ILE A 482 -11.95 26.75 11.29
CA ILE A 482 -10.57 26.32 11.08
C ILE A 482 -9.92 27.33 10.13
N THR A 483 -8.77 27.88 10.52
CA THR A 483 -8.00 28.85 9.73
C THR A 483 -6.62 28.30 9.42
N VAL A 484 -6.25 28.12 8.15
CA VAL A 484 -4.86 27.87 7.74
C VAL A 484 -4.06 29.16 7.89
N THR A 485 -3.01 29.13 8.71
CA THR A 485 -2.22 30.32 9.08
C THR A 485 -0.86 30.38 8.39
N LYS A 486 -0.27 29.23 8.04
CA LYS A 486 1.00 29.18 7.29
C LYS A 486 1.05 27.97 6.36
N ARG A 487 1.66 28.14 5.19
CA ARG A 487 1.95 27.07 4.23
C ARG A 487 3.42 27.07 3.82
N ASN A 488 3.87 26.00 3.17
CA ASN A 488 5.27 25.85 2.75
C ASN A 488 5.63 26.51 1.42
N GLY A 489 4.66 27.12 0.70
CA GLY A 489 4.89 27.87 -0.53
C GLY A 489 4.98 27.02 -1.82
N HIS A 490 4.82 25.70 -1.73
CA HIS A 490 5.10 24.80 -2.86
C HIS A 490 3.85 24.17 -3.47
N GLY A 491 3.46 24.64 -4.66
CA GLY A 491 2.36 24.09 -5.46
C GLY A 491 1.01 24.78 -5.26
N SER A 492 -0.06 24.13 -5.72
CA SER A 492 -1.44 24.62 -5.59
C SER A 492 -1.82 24.95 -4.14
N LEU A 493 -2.72 25.94 -3.97
CA LEU A 493 -3.13 26.49 -2.67
C LEU A 493 -2.00 27.14 -1.85
N GLY A 494 -0.80 27.33 -2.41
CA GLY A 494 0.39 27.70 -1.64
C GLY A 494 1.05 26.52 -0.91
N GLY A 495 0.68 25.28 -1.27
CA GLY A 495 1.31 24.05 -0.79
C GLY A 495 0.79 23.49 0.53
N ARG A 496 1.65 22.69 1.19
CA ARG A 496 1.35 21.98 2.44
C ARG A 496 1.10 22.95 3.58
N VAL A 497 0.14 22.61 4.43
CA VAL A 497 -0.19 23.37 5.63
C VAL A 497 0.93 23.18 6.65
N VAL A 498 1.62 24.26 6.99
CA VAL A 498 2.65 24.27 8.05
C VAL A 498 1.96 24.44 9.39
N SER A 499 1.06 25.42 9.52
CA SER A 499 0.26 25.64 10.72
C SER A 499 -1.17 26.08 10.40
N LEU A 500 -2.08 25.76 11.32
CA LEU A 500 -3.47 26.17 11.28
C LEU A 500 -4.01 26.38 12.70
N LYS A 501 -4.98 27.27 12.83
CA LYS A 501 -5.70 27.60 14.07
C LYS A 501 -7.09 26.97 14.05
N LEU A 502 -7.38 26.15 15.06
CA LEU A 502 -8.73 25.73 15.41
C LEU A 502 -9.34 26.79 16.31
N GLN A 503 -10.42 27.44 15.88
CA GLN A 503 -11.19 28.35 16.72
C GLN A 503 -12.41 27.60 17.26
N GLY A 504 -12.59 27.62 18.58
CA GLY A 504 -13.81 27.16 19.21
C GLY A 504 -14.45 28.23 20.10
N SER A 505 -15.54 27.85 20.75
CA SER A 505 -16.37 28.72 21.60
C SER A 505 -15.77 29.03 22.97
N LYS A 506 -14.76 28.29 23.43
CA LYS A 506 -14.08 28.51 24.72
C LYS A 506 -12.64 28.99 24.56
N ALA A 507 -11.94 28.47 23.57
CA ALA A 507 -10.53 28.79 23.32
C ALA A 507 -10.18 28.57 21.85
N SER A 508 -8.94 28.91 21.50
CA SER A 508 -8.34 28.57 20.21
C SER A 508 -7.10 27.72 20.38
N ARG A 509 -6.77 26.88 19.40
CA ARG A 509 -5.59 26.02 19.42
C ARG A 509 -4.89 26.01 18.06
N THR A 510 -3.63 26.41 18.03
CA THR A 510 -2.76 26.22 16.86
C THR A 510 -2.21 24.80 16.84
N ILE A 511 -2.21 24.17 15.66
CA ILE A 511 -1.63 22.84 15.39
C ILE A 511 -0.89 22.86 14.04
N THR A 512 -0.03 21.87 13.77
CA THR A 512 0.60 21.71 12.46
C THR A 512 -0.32 21.03 11.45
N GLY A 513 -0.02 21.12 10.15
CA GLY A 513 -0.72 20.33 9.14
C GLY A 513 -0.50 18.81 9.27
N VAL A 514 0.62 18.39 9.88
CA VAL A 514 0.92 16.98 10.18
C VAL A 514 0.06 16.48 11.33
N ASP A 515 -0.12 17.28 12.40
CA ASP A 515 -1.06 16.96 13.48
C ASP A 515 -2.47 16.82 12.94
N ALA A 516 -2.91 17.79 12.13
CA ALA A 516 -4.22 17.80 11.48
C ALA A 516 -4.42 16.56 10.60
N ARG A 517 -3.42 16.16 9.83
CA ARG A 517 -3.46 14.95 9.00
C ARG A 517 -3.78 13.71 9.83
N TRP A 518 -3.10 13.51 10.95
CA TRP A 518 -3.33 12.36 11.83
C TRP A 518 -4.61 12.48 12.65
N ALA A 519 -4.88 13.65 13.23
CA ALA A 519 -6.06 13.91 14.05
C ALA A 519 -7.37 13.80 13.26
N PHE A 520 -7.37 14.16 11.97
CA PHE A 520 -8.55 14.23 11.12
C PHE A 520 -8.63 13.11 10.08
N GLY A 521 -7.65 12.18 10.05
CA GLY A 521 -7.65 11.04 9.13
C GLY A 521 -7.36 11.38 7.65
N LEU A 522 -6.65 12.48 7.39
CA LEU A 522 -6.36 12.96 6.04
C LEU A 522 -5.22 12.14 5.39
N LYS A 523 -5.17 12.11 4.05
CA LYS A 523 -4.08 11.44 3.33
C LYS A 523 -2.74 12.18 3.47
N SER A 524 -2.76 13.50 3.53
CA SER A 524 -1.58 14.37 3.62
C SER A 524 -1.88 15.64 4.42
N ASP A 525 -0.84 16.42 4.68
CA ASP A 525 -0.84 17.79 5.17
C ASP A 525 -1.08 18.84 4.04
N TRP A 526 -1.26 18.41 2.79
CA TRP A 526 -1.57 19.30 1.67
C TRP A 526 -3.08 19.37 1.44
N PHE A 527 -3.73 20.36 2.05
CA PHE A 527 -5.17 20.54 1.94
C PHE A 527 -5.66 22.00 1.98
N GLY A 528 -6.88 22.18 1.52
CA GLY A 528 -7.79 23.31 1.70
C GLY A 528 -9.21 22.76 1.93
N PHE A 529 -10.24 23.52 1.56
CA PHE A 529 -11.64 23.24 1.91
C PHE A 529 -12.57 23.15 0.68
#